data_AF-A0A7K2ZKR4-F1
#
_entry.id   AF-A0A7K2ZKR4-F1
#
_cell.length_a   1.000
_cell.length_b   1.000
_cell.length_c   1.000
_cell.angle_alpha   90.00
_cell.angle_beta   90.00
_cell.angle_gamma   90.00
#
_symmetry.space_group_name_H-M   'P 1'
#
loop_
_entity.id
_entity.type
_entity.pdbx_description
1 polymer ?
#
loop_
_entity_poly.entity_id
_entity_poly.type
_entity_poly.pdbx_seq_one_letter_code
_entity_poly.pdbx_strand_id
1 'polypeptide(L)'
;LGRLVRGQRLAVLDPARRAEYPVAPGYAPGEHHFPHDYARTPGSLARRWFTDEELERSLDHLAAEQQEDGGWPVNWRQWAPGTALEGRPLVTLRALETLRAYGRPPG
;
A
#
# COMPACT_ATOMS: atom_id res chain seq x y z
N LEU A 1 -9.61 0.47 16.23
CA LEU A 1 -8.77 0.89 15.09
C LEU A 1 -9.39 0.50 13.75
N GLY A 2 -9.61 -0.78 13.41
CA GLY A 2 -10.22 -1.17 12.11
C GLY A 2 -11.54 -0.47 11.74
N ARG A 3 -12.48 -0.31 12.68
CA ARG A 3 -13.73 0.46 12.44
C ARG A 3 -13.47 1.91 12.04
N LEU A 4 -12.45 2.55 12.59
CA LEU A 4 -12.07 3.93 12.28
C LEU A 4 -11.45 4.02 10.89
N VAL A 5 -10.53 3.09 10.56
CA VAL A 5 -9.92 3.00 9.23
C VAL A 5 -10.99 2.90 8.13
N ARG A 6 -12.00 2.05 8.34
CA ARG A 6 -13.12 1.91 7.40
C ARG A 6 -14.04 3.14 7.40
N GLY A 7 -14.47 3.60 8.58
CA GLY A 7 -15.43 4.71 8.72
C GLY A 7 -14.90 6.05 8.17
N GLN A 8 -13.59 6.28 8.26
CA GLN A 8 -12.94 7.49 7.73
C GLN A 8 -12.37 7.30 6.32
N ARG A 9 -12.56 6.13 5.69
CA ARG A 9 -12.04 5.79 4.36
C ARG A 9 -10.52 6.02 4.26
N LEU A 10 -9.78 5.58 5.28
CA LEU A 10 -8.31 5.73 5.34
C LEU A 10 -7.55 4.65 4.57
N ALA A 11 -8.24 3.58 4.16
CA ALA A 11 -7.68 2.52 3.33
C ALA A 11 -8.54 2.34 2.07
N VAL A 12 -7.93 2.37 0.90
CA VAL A 12 -8.58 2.10 -0.40
C VAL A 12 -8.85 0.60 -0.51
N LEU A 13 -10.12 0.20 -0.30
CA LEU A 13 -10.53 -1.22 -0.31
C LEU A 13 -10.73 -1.79 -1.72
N ASP A 14 -10.86 -0.90 -2.71
CA ASP A 14 -10.96 -1.22 -4.12
C ASP A 14 -10.05 -0.25 -4.90
N PRO A 15 -8.88 -0.72 -5.40
CA PRO A 15 -7.94 0.11 -6.16
C PRO A 15 -8.56 0.77 -7.40
N ALA A 16 -9.56 0.16 -8.05
CA ALA A 16 -10.24 0.74 -9.20
C ALA A 16 -11.05 1.99 -8.83
N ARG A 17 -11.47 2.09 -7.56
CA ARG A 17 -12.27 3.20 -7.02
C ARG A 17 -11.44 4.18 -6.19
N ARG A 18 -10.11 4.18 -6.34
CA ARG A 18 -9.18 5.05 -5.58
C ARG A 18 -9.59 6.52 -5.58
N ALA A 19 -10.16 7.02 -6.68
CA ALA A 19 -10.56 8.42 -6.84
C ALA A 19 -11.71 8.85 -5.89
N GLU A 20 -12.43 7.89 -5.29
CA GLU A 20 -13.48 8.16 -4.33
C GLU A 20 -12.99 8.32 -2.88
N TYR A 21 -11.70 8.04 -2.64
CA TYR A 21 -11.11 8.12 -1.32
C TYR A 21 -10.49 9.50 -1.10
N PRO A 22 -10.69 10.10 0.08
CA PRO A 22 -10.06 11.36 0.39
C PRO A 22 -8.56 11.16 0.61
N VAL A 23 -7.75 12.04 0.03
CA VAL A 23 -6.35 12.20 0.45
C VAL A 23 -6.35 13.03 1.73
N ALA A 24 -5.76 12.50 2.80
CA ALA A 24 -5.74 13.20 4.10
C ALA A 24 -4.95 14.51 4.01
N PRO A 25 -5.36 15.60 4.71
CA PRO A 25 -4.60 16.84 4.73
C PRO A 25 -3.14 16.61 5.15
N GLY A 26 -2.19 17.12 4.36
CA GLY A 26 -0.74 16.93 4.59
C GLY A 26 -0.08 15.85 3.74
N TYR A 27 -0.86 14.98 3.11
CA TYR A 27 -0.37 13.93 2.21
C TYR A 27 -0.08 14.49 0.81
N ALA A 28 0.71 13.78 -0.01
CA ALA A 28 0.86 14.12 -1.42
C ALA A 28 -0.43 13.85 -2.20
N PRO A 29 -0.68 14.58 -3.31
CA PRO A 29 -1.76 14.22 -4.23
C PRO A 29 -1.64 12.76 -4.66
N GLY A 30 -2.69 11.98 -4.42
CA GLY A 30 -2.72 10.55 -4.78
C GLY A 30 -2.09 9.60 -3.76
N GLU A 31 -1.49 10.10 -2.67
CA GLU A 31 -0.98 9.27 -1.58
C GLU A 31 -2.15 8.67 -0.79
N HIS A 32 -2.42 7.41 -1.08
CA HIS A 32 -3.44 6.62 -0.40
C HIS A 32 -2.78 5.42 0.27
N HIS A 33 -3.39 4.96 1.35
CA HIS A 33 -3.06 3.68 1.94
C HIS A 33 -4.00 2.60 1.43
N PHE A 34 -3.48 1.39 1.33
CA PHE A 34 -4.22 0.19 0.97
C PHE A 34 -4.18 -0.82 2.13
N PRO A 35 -5.06 -1.83 2.14
CA PRO A 35 -5.03 -2.90 3.15
C PRO A 35 -3.63 -3.49 3.42
N HIS A 36 -2.81 -3.69 2.38
CA HIS A 36 -1.45 -4.21 2.52
C HIS A 36 -0.51 -3.29 3.33
N ASP A 37 -0.76 -1.98 3.37
CA ASP A 37 0.05 -1.03 4.15
C ASP A 37 -0.13 -1.20 5.66
N TYR A 38 -1.35 -1.57 6.07
CA TYR A 38 -1.71 -1.83 7.46
C TYR A 38 -1.43 -3.28 7.85
N ALA A 39 -1.71 -4.23 6.96
CA ALA A 39 -1.60 -5.66 7.19
C ALA A 39 -0.46 -6.27 6.35
N ARG A 40 0.79 -5.83 6.59
CA ARG A 40 1.97 -6.29 5.82
C ARG A 40 2.28 -7.78 5.94
N THR A 41 1.79 -8.44 6.99
CA THR A 41 1.94 -9.88 7.18
C THR A 41 0.60 -10.51 7.59
N PRO A 42 0.36 -11.80 7.28
CA PRO A 42 -0.84 -12.50 7.72
C PRO A 42 -1.04 -12.51 9.25
N GLY A 43 0.07 -12.47 10.01
CA GLY A 43 0.05 -12.42 11.47
C GLY A 43 -0.22 -11.03 12.07
N SER A 44 -0.36 -9.99 11.24
CA SER A 44 -0.61 -8.63 11.72
C SER A 44 -1.97 -8.53 12.42
N LEU A 45 -2.04 -7.79 13.54
CA LEU A 45 -3.31 -7.46 14.18
C LEU A 45 -4.26 -6.69 13.25
N ALA A 46 -3.73 -5.96 12.28
CA ALA A 46 -4.55 -5.25 11.29
C ALA A 46 -5.17 -6.19 10.24
N ARG A 47 -4.70 -7.44 10.12
CA ARG A 47 -5.24 -8.42 9.16
C ARG A 47 -6.75 -8.61 9.31
N ARG A 48 -7.25 -8.58 10.56
CA ARG A 48 -8.68 -8.72 10.88
C ARG A 48 -9.54 -7.49 10.52
N TRP A 49 -8.94 -6.40 10.03
CA TRP A 49 -9.69 -5.19 9.67
C TRP A 49 -10.28 -5.27 8.26
N PHE A 50 -9.75 -6.16 7.44
CA PHE A 50 -10.07 -6.31 6.02
C PHE A 50 -10.56 -7.73 5.74
N THR A 51 -11.48 -7.86 4.78
CA THR A 51 -11.84 -9.18 4.27
C THR A 51 -10.69 -9.75 3.43
N ASP A 52 -10.77 -11.05 3.14
CA ASP A 52 -9.78 -11.71 2.30
C ASP A 52 -9.79 -11.09 0.90
N GLU A 53 -10.95 -10.85 0.31
CA GLU A 53 -11.08 -10.24 -1.02
C GLU A 53 -10.55 -8.80 -1.07
N GLU A 54 -10.74 -8.01 -0.02
CA GLU A 54 -10.19 -6.65 0.07
C GLU A 54 -8.65 -6.68 0.10
N LEU A 55 -8.09 -7.64 0.82
CA LEU A 55 -6.65 -7.80 0.92
C LEU A 55 -6.04 -8.39 -0.37
N GLU A 56 -6.70 -9.37 -0.99
CA GLU A 56 -6.24 -9.94 -2.27
C GLU A 56 -6.20 -8.85 -3.36
N ARG A 57 -7.24 -8.03 -3.50
CA ARG A 57 -7.23 -6.87 -4.43
C ARG A 57 -6.09 -5.90 -4.13
N SER A 58 -5.85 -5.64 -2.84
CA SER A 58 -4.75 -4.80 -2.38
C SER A 58 -3.39 -5.39 -2.75
N LEU A 59 -3.21 -6.70 -2.66
CA LEU A 59 -1.96 -7.39 -3.00
C LEU A 59 -1.76 -7.50 -4.51
N ASP A 60 -2.82 -7.71 -5.29
CA ASP A 60 -2.79 -7.65 -6.76
C ASP A 60 -2.37 -6.26 -7.23
N HIS A 61 -2.92 -5.21 -6.61
CA HIS A 61 -2.52 -3.85 -6.90
C HIS A 61 -1.04 -3.61 -6.59
N LEU A 62 -0.57 -4.03 -5.41
CA LEU A 62 0.84 -3.92 -5.05
C LEU A 62 1.72 -4.63 -6.07
N ALA A 63 1.41 -5.87 -6.47
CA ALA A 63 2.19 -6.59 -7.47
C ALA A 63 2.22 -5.86 -8.83
N ALA A 64 1.10 -5.29 -9.26
CA ALA A 64 0.98 -4.55 -10.52
C ALA A 64 1.72 -3.20 -10.53
N GLU A 65 2.11 -2.67 -9.37
CA GLU A 65 2.90 -1.44 -9.27
C GLU A 65 4.41 -1.65 -9.46
N GLN A 66 4.86 -2.90 -9.62
CA GLN A 66 6.26 -3.18 -9.96
C GLN A 66 6.62 -2.54 -11.31
N GLN A 67 7.69 -1.76 -11.34
CA GLN A 67 8.21 -1.09 -12.53
C GLN A 67 9.15 -2.00 -13.32
N GLU A 68 9.49 -1.61 -14.55
CA GLU A 68 10.34 -2.41 -15.47
C GLU A 68 11.72 -2.75 -14.88
N ASP A 69 12.25 -1.92 -13.98
CA ASP A 69 13.51 -2.16 -13.29
C ASP A 69 13.37 -3.00 -12.01
N GLY A 70 12.19 -3.56 -11.77
CA GLY A 70 11.86 -4.40 -10.63
C GLY A 70 11.57 -3.64 -9.33
N GLY A 71 11.64 -2.30 -9.34
CA GLY A 71 11.37 -1.46 -8.18
C GLY A 71 9.89 -1.07 -8.03
N TRP A 72 9.56 -0.46 -6.89
CA TRP A 72 8.24 0.15 -6.66
C TRP A 72 8.33 1.68 -6.62
N PRO A 73 7.27 2.39 -7.06
CA PRO A 73 7.22 3.84 -6.99
C PRO A 73 7.12 4.33 -5.55
N VAL A 74 7.78 5.46 -5.26
CA VAL A 74 7.55 6.19 -4.01
C VAL A 74 6.23 6.95 -4.13
N ASN A 75 5.23 6.57 -3.35
CA ASN A 75 3.88 7.14 -3.40
C ASN A 75 3.62 8.25 -2.37
N TRP A 76 4.56 8.50 -1.44
CA TRP A 76 4.44 9.57 -0.45
C TRP A 76 5.04 10.90 -0.88
N ARG A 77 4.64 11.97 -0.20
CA ARG A 77 5.13 13.33 -0.46
C ARG A 77 6.65 13.42 -0.37
N GLN A 78 7.27 13.80 -1.47
CA GLN A 78 8.70 14.08 -1.55
C GLN A 78 8.96 15.48 -0.98
N TRP A 79 9.35 15.56 0.29
CA TRP A 79 9.63 16.82 0.97
C TRP A 79 10.97 17.45 0.55
N ALA A 80 11.87 16.65 -0.04
CA ALA A 80 13.12 17.11 -0.66
C ALA A 80 13.51 16.21 -1.86
N PRO A 81 14.30 16.71 -2.84
CA PRO A 81 14.70 15.95 -4.03
C PRO A 81 15.42 14.63 -3.75
N GLY A 82 16.15 14.53 -2.62
CA GLY A 82 16.86 13.32 -2.20
C GLY A 82 15.96 12.23 -1.60
N THR A 83 14.76 12.58 -1.12
CA THR A 83 13.85 11.65 -0.43
C THR A 83 13.34 10.54 -1.35
N ALA A 84 13.27 10.79 -2.66
CA ALA A 84 12.92 9.78 -3.65
C ALA A 84 14.02 8.72 -3.81
N LEU A 85 15.29 9.16 -3.85
CA LEU A 85 16.46 8.29 -4.06
C LEU A 85 16.73 7.40 -2.84
N GLU A 86 16.59 7.95 -1.63
CA GLU A 86 16.73 7.18 -0.38
C GLU A 86 15.51 6.30 -0.11
N GLY A 87 14.32 6.74 -0.52
CA GLY A 87 13.06 6.04 -0.27
C GLY A 87 12.84 4.82 -1.15
N ARG A 88 13.33 4.84 -2.39
CA ARG A 88 13.04 3.79 -3.38
C ARG A 88 13.50 2.39 -2.96
N PRO A 89 14.73 2.17 -2.45
CA PRO A 89 15.13 0.85 -1.93
C PRO A 89 14.22 0.36 -0.80
N LEU A 90 13.86 1.25 0.13
CA LEU A 90 12.99 0.93 1.25
C LEU A 90 11.58 0.52 0.81
N VAL A 91 10.98 1.25 -0.13
CA VAL A 91 9.65 0.94 -0.67
C VAL A 91 9.67 -0.40 -1.41
N THR A 92 10.69 -0.64 -2.25
CA THR A 92 10.87 -1.93 -2.93
C THR A 92 10.99 -3.09 -1.94
N LEU A 93 11.85 -2.97 -0.91
CA LEU A 93 11.99 -4.03 0.09
C LEU A 93 10.68 -4.31 0.83
N ARG A 94 9.94 -3.27 1.21
CA ARG A 94 8.64 -3.43 1.87
C ARG A 94 7.61 -4.12 0.98
N ALA A 95 7.56 -3.79 -0.31
CA ALA A 95 6.67 -4.44 -1.26
C ALA A 95 7.02 -5.93 -1.38
N LEU A 96 8.30 -6.25 -1.59
CA LEU A 96 8.79 -7.62 -1.69
C LEU A 96 8.54 -8.45 -0.43
N GLU A 97 8.82 -7.89 0.76
CA GLU A 97 8.57 -8.56 2.04
C GLU A 97 7.08 -8.84 2.23
N THR A 98 6.22 -7.86 1.90
CA THR A 98 4.76 -7.99 2.03
C THR A 98 4.25 -9.07 1.08
N LEU A 99 4.59 -8.99 -0.20
CA LEU A 99 4.20 -9.96 -1.22
C LEU A 99 4.68 -11.38 -0.87
N ARG A 100 5.93 -11.53 -0.41
CA ARG A 100 6.47 -12.80 0.07
C ARG A 100 5.72 -13.34 1.31
N ALA A 101 5.38 -12.47 2.27
CA ALA A 101 4.65 -12.88 3.47
C ALA A 101 3.26 -13.45 3.15
N TYR A 102 2.66 -13.04 2.02
CA TYR A 102 1.40 -13.58 1.50
C TYR A 102 1.58 -14.67 0.43
N GLY A 103 2.79 -15.21 0.24
CA GLY A 103 3.04 -16.30 -0.69
C GLY A 103 2.92 -15.92 -2.17
N ARG A 104 3.05 -14.62 -2.49
CA ARG A 104 2.94 -14.04 -3.83
C ARG A 104 4.30 -13.53 -4.29
N PRO A 105 5.27 -14.39 -4.66
CA PRO A 105 6.57 -13.91 -5.11
C PRO A 105 6.41 -12.98 -6.34
N PRO A 106 7.24 -11.92 -6.48
CA PRO A 106 7.26 -11.12 -7.70
C PRO A 106 7.63 -11.99 -8.91
N GLY A 107 7.13 -11.60 -10.09
CA GLY A 107 7.45 -12.23 -11.37
C GLY A 107 8.85 -11.93 -11.86
#